data_AF-A0A8B9NIZ3-F1
#
_entry.id   AF-A0A8B9NIZ3-F1
#
_cell.length_a   1.000
_cell.length_b   1.000
_cell.length_c   1.000
_cell.angle_alpha   90.00
_cell.angle_beta   90.00
_cell.angle_gamma   90.00
#
_symmetry.space_group_name_H-M   'P 1'
#
loop_
_entity.id
_entity.type
_entity.pdbx_description
1 polymer ?
#
loop_
_entity_poly.entity_id
_entity_poly.type
_entity_poly.pdbx_seq_one_letter_code
_entity_poly.pdbx_strand_id
1 'polypeptide(L)'
;FFPMVPCWFFVAMLAPVDTVIRQGQSTNLSCSEKKSSNTVMYWYKLPLGKDSRLILVASAIEGTKANVEEEFRSRFSSSEIQGDSVTLLIERAFLNDSGMYYCAESETQWLGC
;
A
#
# COMPACT_ATOMS: atom_id res chain seq x y z
N PHE A 1 25.83 -16.70 -21.94
CA PHE A 1 26.06 -16.33 -20.53
C PHE A 1 25.10 -15.21 -20.16
N PHE A 2 23.83 -15.56 -19.97
CA PHE A 2 22.84 -14.68 -19.33
C PHE A 2 22.94 -14.95 -17.83
N PRO A 3 23.12 -13.95 -16.95
CA PRO A 3 23.13 -14.23 -15.53
C PRO A 3 21.71 -14.58 -15.12
N MET A 4 21.54 -15.83 -14.70
CA MET A 4 20.41 -16.31 -13.93
C MET A 4 20.38 -15.49 -12.64
N VAL A 5 19.38 -14.62 -12.49
CA VAL A 5 19.19 -13.89 -11.24
C VAL A 5 18.60 -14.88 -10.23
N PRO A 6 19.26 -15.12 -9.08
CA PRO A 6 18.81 -16.07 -8.07
C PRO A 6 17.48 -15.63 -7.44
N CYS A 7 16.72 -16.62 -6.95
CA CYS A 7 15.35 -16.55 -6.41
C CYS A 7 15.15 -15.63 -5.17
N TRP A 8 16.08 -14.72 -4.86
CA TRP A 8 16.09 -13.91 -3.63
C TRP A 8 16.14 -12.38 -3.86
N PHE A 9 15.92 -11.92 -5.09
CA PHE A 9 15.79 -10.49 -5.39
C PHE A 9 14.41 -10.18 -5.99
N PHE A 10 13.34 -10.31 -5.21
CA PHE A 10 12.09 -9.64 -5.52
C PHE A 10 12.14 -8.25 -4.91
N VAL A 11 12.43 -7.27 -5.75
CA VAL A 11 12.15 -5.86 -5.46
C VAL A 11 10.66 -5.74 -5.19
N ALA A 12 10.25 -5.27 -4.00
CA ALA A 12 8.87 -4.89 -3.76
C ALA A 12 8.44 -3.90 -4.84
N MET A 13 7.45 -4.27 -5.66
CA MET A 13 6.98 -3.42 -6.76
C MET A 13 6.11 -2.33 -6.15
N LEU A 14 6.73 -1.18 -5.85
CA LEU A 14 6.05 -0.01 -5.31
C LEU A 14 5.51 0.82 -6.48
N ALA A 15 4.22 0.69 -6.79
CA ALA A 15 3.55 1.53 -7.79
C ALA A 15 3.11 2.86 -7.14
N PRO A 16 3.56 4.04 -7.62
CA PRO A 16 3.09 5.32 -7.11
C PRO A 16 1.67 5.62 -7.61
N VAL A 17 0.78 6.02 -6.71
CA VAL A 17 -0.56 6.50 -7.07
C VAL A 17 -0.52 8.03 -7.26
N ASP A 18 -0.80 8.50 -8.48
CA ASP A 18 -0.89 9.93 -8.79
C ASP A 18 -2.35 10.40 -8.76
N THR A 19 -2.70 11.21 -7.76
CA THR A 19 -4.02 11.82 -7.62
C THR A 19 -3.92 13.22 -7.01
N VAL A 20 -4.51 14.21 -7.66
CA VAL A 20 -4.57 15.60 -7.14
C VAL A 20 -5.96 15.85 -6.54
N ILE A 21 -6.01 16.18 -5.26
CA ILE A 21 -7.25 16.39 -4.50
C ILE A 21 -7.23 17.73 -3.76
N ARG A 22 -8.41 18.36 -3.58
CA ARG A 22 -8.51 19.57 -2.76
C ARG A 22 -8.56 19.20 -1.28
N GLN A 23 -8.02 20.09 -0.46
CA GLN A 23 -8.11 19.96 1.00
C GLN A 23 -9.57 19.79 1.45
N GLY A 24 -9.81 18.89 2.40
CA GLY A 24 -11.14 18.59 2.94
C GLY A 24 -11.97 17.62 2.09
N GLN A 25 -11.54 17.28 0.87
CA GLN A 25 -12.18 16.22 0.09
C GLN A 25 -11.74 14.84 0.57
N SER A 26 -12.60 13.86 0.33
CA SER A 26 -12.26 12.45 0.49
C SER A 26 -11.84 11.85 -0.85
N THR A 27 -10.89 10.92 -0.83
CA THR A 27 -10.41 10.23 -2.04
C THR A 27 -10.20 8.75 -1.79
N ASN A 28 -10.28 7.97 -2.87
CA ASN A 28 -9.97 6.55 -2.88
C ASN A 28 -8.73 6.31 -3.73
N LEU A 29 -7.70 5.71 -3.15
CA LEU A 29 -6.52 5.24 -3.86
C LEU A 29 -6.68 3.74 -4.11
N SER A 30 -6.82 3.34 -5.37
CA SER A 30 -6.93 1.93 -5.74
C SER A 30 -5.58 1.40 -6.21
N CYS A 31 -5.20 0.22 -5.72
CA CYS A 31 -4.07 -0.55 -6.23
C CYS A 31 -4.59 -1.88 -6.76
N SER A 32 -4.26 -2.20 -8.01
CA SER A 32 -4.76 -3.39 -8.73
C SER A 32 -3.66 -4.36 -9.14
N GLU A 33 -2.47 -4.26 -8.53
CA GLU A 33 -1.29 -5.05 -8.90
C GLU A 33 -1.09 -6.32 -8.05
N LYS A 34 -2.14 -6.90 -7.46
CA LYS A 34 -2.01 -8.19 -6.76
C LYS A 34 -1.69 -9.28 -7.79
N LYS A 35 -0.57 -9.96 -7.64
CA LYS A 35 -0.13 -11.06 -8.52
C LYS A 35 -0.40 -12.44 -7.91
N SER A 36 -0.48 -12.54 -6.58
CA SER A 36 -0.52 -13.81 -5.87
C SER A 36 -1.74 -13.93 -4.94
N SER A 37 -2.32 -15.13 -4.86
CA SER A 37 -3.62 -15.42 -4.22
C SER A 37 -3.56 -15.73 -2.71
N ASN A 38 -2.42 -15.47 -2.05
CA ASN A 38 -2.21 -15.71 -0.61
C ASN A 38 -1.26 -14.65 -0.09
N THR A 39 -1.72 -13.40 -0.21
CA THR A 39 -0.82 -12.27 -0.14
C THR A 39 -1.33 -11.21 0.84
N VAL A 40 -0.39 -10.63 1.58
CA VAL A 40 -0.61 -9.41 2.34
C VAL A 40 -0.32 -8.20 1.46
N MET A 41 -1.28 -7.29 1.38
CA MET A 41 -1.12 -5.98 0.73
C MET A 41 -0.82 -4.93 1.79
N TYR A 42 0.15 -4.07 1.51
CA TYR A 42 0.54 -2.97 2.36
C TYR A 42 0.34 -1.64 1.65
N TRP A 43 -0.09 -0.64 2.40
CA TRP A 43 -0.13 0.75 2.00
C TRP A 43 0.95 1.52 2.70
N TYR A 44 1.77 2.21 1.92
CA TYR A 44 2.84 3.06 2.39
C TYR A 44 2.63 4.50 1.92
N LYS A 45 3.01 5.44 2.77
CA LYS A 45 3.04 6.87 2.45
C LYS A 45 4.47 7.35 2.55
N LEU A 46 4.94 8.07 1.53
CA LEU A 46 6.17 8.84 1.56
C LEU A 46 5.80 10.34 1.56
N PRO A 47 5.87 11.02 2.72
CA PRO A 47 5.60 12.45 2.81
C PRO A 47 6.52 13.27 1.90
N LEU A 48 6.07 14.45 1.48
CA LEU A 48 6.94 15.40 0.78
C LEU A 48 7.86 16.09 1.79
N GLY A 49 9.17 15.89 1.69
CA GLY A 49 10.15 16.47 2.62
C GLY A 49 11.59 16.04 2.31
N LYS A 50 12.58 16.75 2.85
CA LYS A 50 14.00 16.50 2.56
C LYS A 50 14.57 15.27 3.29
N ASP A 51 13.85 14.73 4.27
CA ASP A 51 14.21 13.55 5.09
C ASP A 51 13.00 12.63 5.35
N SER A 52 12.06 12.56 4.40
CA SER A 52 10.88 11.72 4.55
C SER A 52 11.22 10.24 4.43
N ARG A 53 10.67 9.45 5.34
CA ARG A 53 10.75 7.99 5.34
C ARG A 53 9.43 7.40 4.89
N LEU A 54 9.48 6.17 4.40
CA LEU A 54 8.29 5.40 4.08
C LEU A 54 7.57 5.04 5.39
N ILE A 55 6.29 5.40 5.49
CA ILE A 55 5.45 5.16 6.66
C ILE A 55 4.40 4.13 6.27
N LEU A 56 4.23 3.08 7.07
CA LEU A 56 3.15 2.11 6.89
C LEU A 56 1.83 2.76 7.31
N VAL A 57 0.83 2.73 6.45
CA VAL A 57 -0.50 3.32 6.68
C VAL A 57 -1.52 2.24 7.02
N ALA A 58 -1.54 1.18 6.23
CA ALA A 58 -2.49 0.09 6.38
C ALA A 58 -1.94 -1.22 5.81
N SER A 59 -2.49 -2.34 6.28
CA SER A 59 -2.25 -3.67 5.75
C SER A 59 -3.57 -4.41 5.57
N ALA A 60 -3.68 -5.20 4.51
CA ALA A 60 -4.83 -6.05 4.25
C ALA A 60 -4.34 -7.46 3.98
N ILE A 61 -4.92 -8.44 4.66
CA ILE A 61 -4.68 -9.86 4.42
C ILE A 61 -5.91 -10.42 3.73
N GLU A 62 -5.70 -11.26 2.73
CA GLU A 62 -6.79 -11.91 2.01
C GLU A 62 -7.70 -12.70 2.96
N GLY A 63 -9.01 -12.44 2.87
CA GLY A 63 -10.01 -13.07 3.73
C GLY A 63 -10.14 -12.47 5.14
N THR A 64 -9.40 -11.39 5.47
CA THR A 64 -9.55 -10.70 6.75
C THR A 64 -9.87 -9.22 6.57
N LYS A 65 -10.36 -8.59 7.64
CA LYS A 65 -10.48 -7.14 7.71
C LYS A 65 -9.11 -6.49 7.57
N ALA A 66 -9.05 -5.37 6.84
CA ALA A 66 -7.85 -4.57 6.75
C ALA A 66 -7.54 -3.89 8.10
N ASN A 67 -6.26 -3.79 8.43
CA ASN A 67 -5.75 -3.08 9.58
C ASN A 67 -5.16 -1.75 9.13
N VAL A 68 -5.56 -0.66 9.80
CA VAL A 68 -4.96 0.67 9.61
C VAL A 68 -4.13 0.98 10.85
N GLU A 69 -2.97 1.59 10.67
CA GLU A 69 -2.12 2.02 11.79
C GLU A 69 -2.83 3.08 12.64
N GLU A 70 -2.61 3.03 13.96
CA GLU A 70 -3.36 3.83 14.94
C GLU A 70 -3.31 5.33 14.63
N GLU A 71 -2.18 5.82 14.14
CA GLU A 71 -1.98 7.23 13.76
C GLU A 71 -2.89 7.68 12.58
N PHE A 72 -3.34 6.76 11.74
CA PHE A 72 -4.16 7.04 10.56
C PHE A 72 -5.64 6.64 10.72
N ARG A 73 -5.99 5.79 11.68
CA ARG A 73 -7.36 5.24 11.90
C ARG A 73 -8.48 6.28 11.97
N SER A 74 -8.18 7.52 12.36
CA SER A 74 -9.19 8.58 12.48
C SER A 74 -9.76 9.06 11.15
N ARG A 75 -9.03 8.88 10.04
CA ARG A 75 -9.38 9.43 8.72
C ARG A 75 -9.05 8.50 7.55
N PHE A 76 -8.22 7.51 7.75
CA PHE A 76 -7.84 6.55 6.73
C PHE A 76 -8.56 5.25 6.99
N SER A 77 -9.07 4.63 5.92
CA SER A 77 -9.68 3.31 5.95
C SER A 77 -9.18 2.52 4.78
N SER A 78 -8.79 1.26 4.99
CA SER A 78 -8.46 0.35 3.89
C SER A 78 -9.62 -0.60 3.65
N SER A 79 -9.94 -0.86 2.39
CA SER A 79 -10.82 -1.96 2.01
C SER A 79 -10.13 -3.30 2.26
N GLU A 80 -10.94 -4.34 2.39
CA GLU A 80 -10.48 -5.71 2.20
C GLU A 80 -9.98 -5.89 0.76
N ILE A 81 -9.17 -6.93 0.55
CA ILE A 81 -8.71 -7.29 -0.79
C ILE A 81 -9.90 -7.84 -1.58
N GLN A 82 -10.27 -7.15 -2.67
CA GLN A 82 -11.34 -7.55 -3.57
C GLN A 82 -10.74 -7.99 -4.90
N GLY A 83 -10.71 -9.32 -5.11
CA GLY A 83 -10.01 -9.92 -6.24
C GLY A 83 -8.52 -9.56 -6.19
N ASP A 84 -8.09 -8.77 -7.18
CA ASP A 84 -6.71 -8.32 -7.33
C ASP A 84 -6.48 -6.87 -6.88
N SER A 85 -7.49 -6.28 -6.23
CA SER A 85 -7.48 -4.86 -5.87
C SER A 85 -7.64 -4.60 -4.38
N VAL A 86 -6.98 -3.56 -3.90
CA VAL A 86 -7.15 -2.99 -2.57
C VAL A 86 -7.32 -1.48 -2.69
N THR A 87 -8.19 -0.91 -1.87
CA THR A 87 -8.49 0.53 -1.88
C THR A 87 -8.18 1.17 -0.54
N LEU A 88 -7.45 2.28 -0.54
CA LEU A 88 -7.24 3.14 0.62
C LEU A 88 -8.13 4.38 0.49
N LEU A 89 -9.12 4.51 1.36
CA LEU A 89 -9.94 5.70 1.54
C LEU A 89 -9.22 6.67 2.48
N ILE A 90 -9.08 7.92 2.03
CA ILE A 90 -8.58 9.04 2.82
C ILE A 90 -9.74 10.03 2.97
N GLU A 91 -10.24 10.20 4.19
CA GLU A 91 -11.29 11.16 4.50
C GLU A 91 -10.71 12.50 4.94
N ARG A 92 -11.33 13.59 4.47
CA ARG A 92 -10.97 14.97 4.86
C ARG A 92 -9.45 15.21 4.73
N ALA A 93 -8.93 15.12 3.51
CA ALA A 93 -7.50 15.23 3.26
C ALA A 93 -6.92 16.58 3.73
N PHE A 94 -5.77 16.56 4.41
CA PHE A 94 -5.00 17.75 4.80
C PHE A 94 -3.75 17.92 3.93
N LEU A 95 -3.15 19.11 3.97
CA LEU A 95 -1.88 19.38 3.31
C LEU A 95 -0.75 18.46 3.79
N ASN A 96 -0.79 18.02 5.05
CA ASN A 96 0.18 17.05 5.59
C ASN A 96 -0.04 15.62 5.08
N ASP A 97 -1.18 15.35 4.43
CA ASP A 97 -1.45 14.09 3.76
C ASP A 97 -0.84 14.04 2.34
N SER A 98 -0.36 15.17 1.84
CA SER A 98 0.34 15.24 0.56
C SER A 98 1.65 14.45 0.60
N GLY A 99 1.80 13.55 -0.36
CA GLY A 99 2.87 12.57 -0.39
C GLY A 99 2.67 11.62 -1.55
N MET A 100 3.67 10.78 -1.80
CA MET A 100 3.52 9.64 -2.71
C MET A 100 2.99 8.46 -1.91
N TYR A 101 1.92 7.85 -2.40
CA TYR A 101 1.36 6.64 -1.82
C TYR A 101 1.77 5.45 -2.68
N TYR A 102 2.23 4.40 -2.01
CA TYR A 102 2.66 3.17 -2.63
C TYR A 102 1.88 2.00 -2.06
N CYS A 103 1.47 1.08 -2.92
CA CYS A 103 1.08 -0.24 -2.47
C CYS A 103 2.25 -1.22 -2.63
N ALA A 104 2.34 -2.18 -1.72
CA ALA A 104 3.30 -3.27 -1.81
C ALA A 104 2.60 -4.60 -1.58
N GLU A 105 3.00 -5.57 -2.38
CA GLU A 105 2.57 -6.95 -2.28
C GLU A 105 3.63 -7.77 -1.52
N SER A 106 3.24 -8.56 -0.52
CA SER A 106 4.13 -9.55 0.11
C SER A 106 3.51 -10.93 0.06
N GLU A 107 4.12 -11.82 -0.72
CA GLU A 107 3.75 -13.23 -0.73
C GLU A 107 4.03 -13.85 0.63
N THR A 108 2.98 -14.33 1.31
CA THR A 108 3.16 -15.27 2.43
C THR A 108 3.42 -16.65 1.87
N GLN A 109 4.57 -16.82 1.20
CA GLN A 109 5.03 -18.15 0.86
C GLN A 109 5.52 -18.80 2.17
N TRP A 110 4.82 -19.85 2.61
CA TRP A 110 5.37 -20.78 3.59
C TRP A 110 6.65 -21.35 2.99
N LEU A 111 7.79 -20.73 3.28
CA LEU A 111 9.08 -21.31 2.98
C LEU A 111 9.24 -22.51 3.92
N GLY A 112 8.70 -23.65 3.48
CA GLY A 112 9.35 -24.92 3.76
C GLY A 112 10.73 -24.84 3.10
N CYS A 113 11.72 -24.40 3.89
CA CYS A 113 13.10 -24.72 3.63
C CYS A 113 13.31 -26.23 3.83
#